data_AF-A0A8D6PTJ3-F1
#
_entry.id   AF-A0A8D6PTJ3-F1
#
_cell.length_a   1.000
_cell.length_b   1.000
_cell.length_c   1.000
_cell.angle_alpha   90.00
_cell.angle_beta   90.00
_cell.angle_gamma   90.00
#
_symmetry.space_group_name_H-M   'P 1'
#
loop_
_entity.id
_entity.type
_entity.pdbx_description
1 polymer ?
#
loop_
_entity_poly.entity_id
_entity_poly.type
_entity_poly.pdbx_seq_one_letter_code
_entity_poly.pdbx_strand_id
1 'polypeptide(L)'
;MRKQKTRKTHSKSIKKIEILETLEKQLREEIIFTLTKQGFKITKNYEIVPNGFSKEDLKKVHYIRKLELLKKNKQFLEKNIDIIEKYAISGSELDVENIDIELRVVKTKKETILFRWWNLSWWSLPYERPIGRQIRYLLWDRYHNTVFGLVQLQSPVLHSSIRDEYLELKKEDKDYWLNQSMYAQRVGAIPPYNYLLGGKLVAMSLASKDIREIYENKYKDRVTFIRNRKLPARLLFITTTSAYGKGTIYERLKYNGKNLSIFIGYTKGSGTFHIPDELYEKLLKYLRLLGINTKRGYGTGPSRKLRLISRAFYELGFKSNNGKTFIYHNIKRGCYLFPHAKNLKEVIKNNVEPEYYNYTFREFYEYWYKRWLIPRSERNLEWKKFNLNDYINDVLNQINDAKKEIYTSLDKVSELT
;
A
#
# COMPACT_ATOMS: atom_id res chain seq x y z
N MET A 1 -53.70 32.06 8.59
CA MET A 1 -52.64 31.08 8.96
C MET A 1 -51.87 30.43 7.79
N ARG A 2 -52.40 30.29 6.55
CA ARG A 2 -51.65 29.69 5.42
C ARG A 2 -50.48 30.54 4.86
N LYS A 3 -50.59 31.88 4.83
CA LYS A 3 -49.52 32.79 4.35
C LYS A 3 -48.26 32.88 5.26
N GLN A 4 -48.40 32.63 6.57
CA GLN A 4 -47.26 32.60 7.51
C GLN A 4 -46.49 31.26 7.46
N LYS A 5 -47.17 30.15 7.18
CA LYS A 5 -46.52 28.84 6.99
C LYS A 5 -45.66 28.81 5.71
N THR A 6 -46.12 29.39 4.61
CA THR A 6 -45.36 29.48 3.34
C THR A 6 -44.15 30.42 3.40
N ARG A 7 -44.25 31.57 4.09
CA ARG A 7 -43.07 32.45 4.33
C ARG A 7 -42.02 31.80 5.24
N LYS A 8 -42.42 31.04 6.26
CA LYS A 8 -41.50 30.30 7.15
C LYS A 8 -40.79 29.14 6.44
N THR A 9 -41.44 28.42 5.53
CA THR A 9 -40.77 27.38 4.72
C THR A 9 -39.83 27.96 3.68
N HIS A 10 -40.18 29.09 3.05
CA HIS A 10 -39.31 29.77 2.07
C HIS A 10 -38.07 30.42 2.72
N SER A 11 -38.24 31.04 3.90
CA SER A 11 -37.11 31.55 4.70
C SER A 11 -36.17 30.43 5.19
N LYS A 12 -36.71 29.27 5.57
CA LYS A 12 -35.91 28.09 5.94
C LYS A 12 -35.16 27.48 4.75
N SER A 13 -35.73 27.50 3.54
CA SER A 13 -35.04 27.01 2.35
C SER A 13 -33.91 27.93 1.90
N ILE A 14 -34.10 29.25 1.97
CA ILE A 14 -33.06 30.24 1.63
C ILE A 14 -31.88 30.14 2.60
N LYS A 15 -32.13 30.13 3.92
CA LYS A 15 -31.06 29.94 4.92
C LYS A 15 -30.32 28.61 4.74
N LYS A 16 -31.01 27.54 4.32
CA LYS A 16 -30.37 26.24 4.06
C LYS A 16 -29.45 26.31 2.83
N ILE A 17 -29.81 27.08 1.81
CA ILE A 17 -28.99 27.29 0.61
C ILE A 17 -27.74 28.09 0.96
N GLU A 18 -27.87 29.22 1.67
CA GLU A 18 -26.72 30.05 2.09
C GLU A 18 -25.72 29.28 2.96
N ILE A 19 -26.22 28.45 3.90
CA ILE A 19 -25.36 27.59 4.73
C ILE A 19 -24.62 26.56 3.88
N LEU A 20 -25.28 25.99 2.87
CA LEU A 20 -24.66 25.00 1.99
C LEU A 20 -23.58 25.64 1.11
N GLU A 21 -23.85 26.81 0.53
CA GLU A 21 -22.87 27.57 -0.27
C GLU A 21 -21.64 27.96 0.56
N THR A 22 -21.86 28.38 1.81
CA THR A 22 -20.76 28.70 2.74
C THR A 22 -19.91 27.46 3.04
N LEU A 23 -20.55 26.32 3.32
CA LEU A 23 -19.87 25.05 3.56
C LEU A 23 -19.09 24.58 2.32
N GLU A 24 -19.65 24.73 1.12
CA GLU A 24 -18.99 24.38 -0.13
C GLU A 24 -17.72 25.21 -0.34
N LYS A 25 -17.79 26.53 -0.11
CA LYS A 25 -16.64 27.41 -0.19
C LYS A 25 -15.53 26.99 0.79
N GLN A 26 -15.88 26.77 2.06
CA GLN A 26 -14.94 26.32 3.10
C GLN A 26 -14.28 24.98 2.74
N LEU A 27 -15.06 24.00 2.28
CA LEU A 27 -14.54 22.69 1.88
C LEU A 27 -13.59 22.82 0.68
N ARG A 28 -13.90 23.68 -0.29
CA ARG A 28 -13.03 23.91 -1.44
C ARG A 28 -11.69 24.50 -1.03
N GLU A 29 -11.70 25.52 -0.17
CA GLU A 29 -10.48 26.14 0.37
C GLU A 29 -9.65 25.13 1.17
N GLU A 30 -10.30 24.34 2.04
CA GLU A 30 -9.63 23.30 2.84
C GLU A 30 -8.98 22.22 1.95
N ILE A 31 -9.64 21.78 0.88
CA ILE A 31 -9.10 20.80 -0.08
C ILE A 31 -7.85 21.37 -0.76
N ILE A 32 -7.94 22.59 -1.31
CA ILE A 32 -6.83 23.24 -2.03
C ILE A 32 -5.64 23.44 -1.09
N PHE A 33 -5.90 23.95 0.12
CA PHE A 33 -4.87 24.15 1.15
C PHE A 33 -4.19 22.83 1.53
N THR A 34 -4.97 21.79 1.81
CA THR A 34 -4.47 20.46 2.20
C THR A 34 -3.56 19.86 1.13
N LEU A 35 -4.02 19.85 -0.13
CA LEU A 35 -3.23 19.32 -1.26
C LEU A 35 -1.94 20.10 -1.46
N THR A 36 -1.99 21.43 -1.37
CA THR A 36 -0.81 22.30 -1.52
C THR A 36 0.19 22.06 -0.38
N LYS A 37 -0.29 21.99 0.87
CA LYS A 37 0.54 21.68 2.06
C LYS A 37 1.22 20.31 1.95
N GLN A 38 0.55 19.33 1.34
CA GLN A 38 1.15 18.00 1.07
C GLN A 38 2.22 18.02 -0.02
N GLY A 39 2.36 19.11 -0.78
CA GLY A 39 3.34 19.22 -1.86
C GLY A 39 2.78 18.89 -3.24
N PHE A 40 1.49 19.09 -3.47
CA PHE A 40 0.89 19.08 -4.81
C PHE A 40 0.77 20.50 -5.39
N LYS A 41 1.04 20.62 -6.69
CA LYS A 41 0.59 21.75 -7.53
C LYS A 41 -0.79 21.43 -8.07
N ILE A 42 -1.69 22.41 -8.02
CA ILE A 42 -3.02 22.32 -8.60
C ILE A 42 -3.04 23.10 -9.90
N THR A 43 -3.46 22.46 -10.99
CA THR A 43 -3.59 23.12 -12.31
C THR A 43 -4.90 23.89 -12.40
N LYS A 44 -5.02 24.77 -13.41
CA LYS A 44 -6.28 25.49 -13.72
C LYS A 44 -7.46 24.53 -14.01
N ASN A 45 -7.18 23.29 -14.40
CA ASN A 45 -8.18 22.26 -14.72
C ASN A 45 -8.49 21.32 -13.53
N TYR A 46 -8.12 21.70 -12.31
CA TYR A 46 -8.29 20.88 -11.09
C TYR A 46 -7.65 19.49 -11.18
N GLU A 47 -6.47 19.44 -11.79
CA GLU A 47 -5.57 18.29 -11.73
C GLU A 47 -4.50 18.55 -10.68
N ILE A 48 -3.99 17.49 -10.04
CA ILE A 48 -2.90 17.60 -9.08
C ILE A 48 -1.64 16.89 -9.59
N VAL A 49 -0.49 17.52 -9.38
CA VAL A 49 0.82 16.96 -9.73
C VAL A 49 1.77 17.19 -8.56
N PRO A 50 2.60 16.22 -8.15
CA PRO A 50 3.62 16.45 -7.13
C PRO A 50 4.55 17.62 -7.52
N ASN A 51 5.02 18.38 -6.52
CA ASN A 51 5.96 19.49 -6.74
C ASN A 51 7.25 19.07 -7.45
N GLY A 52 7.66 17.81 -7.23
CA GLY A 52 8.76 17.16 -7.90
C GLY A 52 8.59 15.64 -7.91
N PHE A 53 9.38 14.96 -8.74
CA PHE A 53 9.37 13.50 -8.88
C PHE A 53 10.60 12.83 -8.25
N SER A 54 11.40 13.57 -7.48
CA SER A 54 12.47 12.97 -6.69
C SER A 54 11.86 12.03 -5.63
N LYS A 55 12.64 11.04 -5.16
CA LYS A 55 12.17 10.16 -4.08
C LYS A 55 11.78 10.95 -2.84
N GLU A 56 12.46 12.06 -2.56
CA GLU A 56 12.20 12.87 -1.39
C GLU A 56 10.89 13.66 -1.51
N ASP A 57 10.63 14.27 -2.67
CA ASP A 57 9.34 14.93 -2.94
C ASP A 57 8.17 13.95 -2.85
N LEU A 58 8.35 12.74 -3.40
CA LEU A 58 7.33 11.70 -3.35
C LEU A 58 7.16 11.08 -1.95
N LYS A 59 8.13 11.21 -1.04
CA LYS A 59 7.92 10.88 0.38
C LYS A 59 7.09 11.96 1.08
N LYS A 60 7.38 13.24 0.82
CA LYS A 60 6.66 14.38 1.43
C LYS A 60 5.16 14.31 1.20
N VAL A 61 4.71 13.99 -0.02
CA VAL A 61 3.27 13.82 -0.34
C VAL A 61 2.58 12.71 0.46
N HIS A 62 3.32 11.73 0.94
CA HIS A 62 2.82 10.64 1.78
C HIS A 62 2.97 10.89 3.29
N TYR A 63 3.76 11.90 3.68
CA TYR A 63 4.22 12.10 5.05
C TYR A 63 3.06 12.36 6.02
N ILE A 64 2.15 13.27 5.69
CA ILE A 64 0.97 13.56 6.54
C ILE A 64 0.18 12.29 6.85
N ARG A 65 -0.06 11.45 5.81
CA ARG A 65 -0.79 10.21 5.98
C ARG A 65 -0.03 9.18 6.81
N LYS A 66 1.32 9.17 6.73
CA LYS A 66 2.16 8.34 7.61
C LYS A 66 2.01 8.78 9.07
N LEU A 67 2.08 10.08 9.34
CA LEU A 67 1.93 10.65 10.69
C LEU A 67 0.55 10.34 11.30
N GLU A 68 -0.53 10.48 10.52
CA GLU A 68 -1.88 10.09 10.98
C GLU A 68 -1.92 8.62 11.45
N LEU A 69 -1.29 7.71 10.70
CA LEU A 69 -1.25 6.30 11.06
C LEU A 69 -0.40 6.06 12.31
N LEU A 70 0.76 6.71 12.42
CA LEU A 70 1.62 6.60 13.60
C LEU A 70 0.86 7.08 14.85
N LYS A 71 0.25 8.27 14.80
CA LYS A 71 -0.59 8.82 15.88
C LYS A 71 -1.74 7.89 16.26
N LYS A 72 -2.47 7.38 15.27
CA LYS A 72 -3.60 6.44 15.48
C LYS A 72 -3.16 5.13 16.14
N ASN A 73 -1.91 4.72 15.94
CA ASN A 73 -1.38 3.47 16.47
C ASN A 73 -0.36 3.70 17.61
N LYS A 74 -0.30 4.91 18.19
CA LYS A 74 0.65 5.30 19.22
C LYS A 74 0.77 4.27 20.36
N GLN A 75 -0.35 3.98 21.03
CA GLN A 75 -0.38 3.02 22.14
C GLN A 75 0.11 1.62 21.74
N PHE A 76 -0.16 1.20 20.50
CA PHE A 76 0.33 -0.08 19.99
C PHE A 76 1.84 -0.04 19.74
N LEU A 77 2.37 1.05 19.21
CA LEU A 77 3.81 1.17 18.93
C LEU A 77 4.62 1.21 20.23
N GLU A 78 4.18 2.02 21.20
CA GLU A 78 4.85 2.18 22.51
C GLU A 78 4.82 0.90 23.34
N LYS A 79 3.65 0.26 23.46
CA LYS A 79 3.47 -0.96 24.29
C LYS A 79 4.32 -2.14 23.82
N ASN A 80 4.78 -2.15 22.58
CA ASN A 80 5.45 -3.29 21.97
C ASN A 80 6.94 -3.03 21.72
N ILE A 81 7.56 -2.00 22.29
CA ILE A 81 8.99 -1.71 22.09
C ILE A 81 9.87 -2.89 22.51
N ASP A 82 9.64 -3.46 23.70
CA ASP A 82 10.43 -4.57 24.24
C ASP A 82 10.49 -5.78 23.29
N ILE A 83 9.39 -6.05 22.57
CA ILE A 83 9.36 -7.15 21.60
C ILE A 83 10.14 -6.82 20.33
N ILE A 84 10.26 -5.54 19.96
CA ILE A 84 11.07 -5.12 18.82
C ILE A 84 12.54 -5.20 19.20
N GLU A 85 12.92 -4.67 20.36
CA GLU A 85 14.29 -4.75 20.89
C GLU A 85 14.78 -6.19 20.97
N LYS A 86 13.92 -7.13 21.38
CA LYS A 86 14.25 -8.56 21.47
C LYS A 86 14.45 -9.26 20.11
N TYR A 87 13.81 -8.79 19.04
CA TYR A 87 13.73 -9.50 17.76
C TYR A 87 14.15 -8.64 16.56
N ALA A 88 14.92 -7.59 16.82
CA ALA A 88 15.65 -6.78 15.86
C ALA A 88 17.09 -6.63 16.35
N ILE A 89 17.97 -6.14 15.51
CA ILE A 89 19.41 -6.11 15.80
C ILE A 89 20.02 -4.81 15.32
N SER A 90 20.98 -4.28 16.08
CA SER A 90 21.80 -3.16 15.62
C SER A 90 22.83 -3.64 14.59
N GLY A 91 23.23 -2.74 13.70
CA GLY A 91 24.22 -3.03 12.68
C GLY A 91 25.56 -3.53 13.24
N SER A 92 26.00 -2.98 14.36
CA SER A 92 27.25 -3.34 15.04
C SER A 92 27.26 -4.75 15.62
N GLU A 93 26.09 -5.32 15.90
CA GLU A 93 25.92 -6.64 16.53
C GLU A 93 25.66 -7.74 15.49
N LEU A 94 25.46 -7.37 14.22
CA LEU A 94 25.14 -8.31 13.15
C LEU A 94 26.39 -9.03 12.65
N ASP A 95 26.40 -10.35 12.77
CA ASP A 95 27.39 -11.24 12.17
C ASP A 95 26.94 -11.67 10.77
N VAL A 96 27.49 -11.01 9.75
CA VAL A 96 27.05 -11.21 8.36
C VAL A 96 27.28 -12.64 7.85
N GLU A 97 28.37 -13.28 8.26
CA GLU A 97 28.75 -14.61 7.74
C GLU A 97 27.85 -15.73 8.27
N ASN A 98 27.14 -15.47 9.37
CA ASN A 98 26.25 -16.44 9.99
C ASN A 98 24.76 -16.15 9.75
N ILE A 99 24.42 -15.11 8.96
CA ILE A 99 23.03 -14.83 8.58
C ILE A 99 22.43 -16.05 7.90
N ASP A 100 21.35 -16.59 8.46
CA ASP A 100 20.68 -17.78 7.94
C ASP A 100 19.16 -17.59 7.93
N ILE A 101 18.60 -17.48 6.73
CA ILE A 101 17.23 -16.98 6.56
C ILE A 101 16.25 -18.12 6.28
N GLU A 102 15.16 -18.13 7.04
CA GLU A 102 14.00 -18.99 6.78
C GLU A 102 12.74 -18.18 6.44
N LEU A 103 11.78 -18.83 5.79
CA LEU A 103 10.47 -18.28 5.50
C LEU A 103 9.48 -18.70 6.58
N ARG A 104 8.94 -17.74 7.34
CA ARG A 104 8.04 -17.98 8.47
C ARG A 104 6.68 -17.34 8.25
N VAL A 105 5.63 -18.15 8.05
CA VAL A 105 4.24 -17.66 7.95
C VAL A 105 3.82 -17.07 9.31
N VAL A 106 3.26 -15.86 9.29
CA VAL A 106 2.77 -15.19 10.50
C VAL A 106 1.54 -15.93 11.03
N LYS A 107 1.69 -16.56 12.19
CA LYS A 107 0.65 -17.34 12.88
C LYS A 107 0.51 -16.94 14.35
N THR A 108 1.62 -16.58 15.00
CA THR A 108 1.62 -16.28 16.44
C THR A 108 1.31 -14.81 16.74
N LYS A 109 0.95 -14.53 18.00
CA LYS A 109 0.76 -13.15 18.49
C LYS A 109 2.05 -12.33 18.34
N LYS A 110 3.20 -12.91 18.70
CA LYS A 110 4.54 -12.31 18.54
C LYS A 110 4.79 -11.87 17.09
N GLU A 111 4.64 -12.79 16.15
CA GLU A 111 4.87 -12.50 14.72
C GLU A 111 3.89 -11.45 14.20
N THR A 112 2.64 -11.48 14.66
CA THR A 112 1.64 -10.48 14.29
C THR A 112 2.02 -9.09 14.78
N ILE A 113 2.56 -8.98 16.00
CA ILE A 113 3.05 -7.72 16.56
C ILE A 113 4.24 -7.22 15.74
N LEU A 114 5.28 -8.05 15.56
CA LEU A 114 6.47 -7.71 14.78
C LEU A 114 6.11 -7.26 13.37
N PHE A 115 5.28 -8.05 12.68
CA PHE A 115 4.83 -7.75 11.33
C PHE A 115 4.10 -6.40 11.24
N ARG A 116 3.20 -6.12 12.20
CA ARG A 116 2.41 -4.88 12.20
C ARG A 116 3.26 -3.67 12.59
N TRP A 117 4.11 -3.80 13.60
CA TRP A 117 4.95 -2.71 14.10
C TRP A 117 5.87 -2.21 12.99
N TRP A 118 6.63 -3.12 12.38
CA TRP A 118 7.49 -2.78 11.25
C TRP A 118 6.71 -2.16 10.09
N ASN A 119 5.51 -2.68 9.77
CA ASN A 119 4.68 -2.12 8.70
C ASN A 119 4.27 -0.66 8.92
N LEU A 120 4.11 -0.25 10.17
CA LEU A 120 3.74 1.10 10.55
C LEU A 120 4.95 2.06 10.58
N SER A 121 6.11 1.59 11.04
CA SER A 121 7.27 2.45 11.33
C SER A 121 8.26 2.59 10.16
N TRP A 122 8.52 1.52 9.41
CA TRP A 122 9.67 1.45 8.51
C TRP A 122 9.46 2.07 7.14
N TRP A 123 8.33 1.76 6.49
CA TRP A 123 8.10 2.23 5.13
C TRP A 123 7.62 3.68 5.10
N SER A 124 8.08 4.43 4.09
CA SER A 124 7.58 5.77 3.81
C SER A 124 6.16 5.77 3.25
N LEU A 125 5.77 4.72 2.50
CA LEU A 125 4.39 4.56 2.06
C LEU A 125 3.53 4.13 3.24
N PRO A 126 2.41 4.82 3.55
CA PRO A 126 1.50 4.47 4.64
C PRO A 126 0.99 3.02 4.55
N TYR A 127 0.86 2.34 5.69
CA TYR A 127 0.33 0.98 5.74
C TYR A 127 -1.19 0.98 5.69
N GLU A 128 -1.74 0.33 4.67
CA GLU A 128 -3.18 0.14 4.53
C GLU A 128 -3.56 -1.29 4.89
N ARG A 129 -4.74 -1.46 5.48
CA ARG A 129 -5.25 -2.79 5.82
C ARG A 129 -5.43 -3.61 4.54
N PRO A 130 -4.90 -4.86 4.50
CA PRO A 130 -5.07 -5.71 3.35
C PRO A 130 -6.53 -6.15 3.16
N ILE A 131 -6.92 -6.45 1.92
CA ILE A 131 -8.29 -6.80 1.52
C ILE A 131 -8.33 -8.20 0.89
N GLY A 132 -9.39 -8.95 1.15
CA GLY A 132 -9.65 -10.25 0.52
C GLY A 132 -8.76 -11.38 1.06
N ARG A 133 -8.25 -12.22 0.17
CA ARG A 133 -7.29 -13.29 0.48
C ARG A 133 -6.02 -12.64 1.04
N GLN A 134 -5.41 -13.23 2.07
CA GLN A 134 -4.22 -12.68 2.70
C GLN A 134 -3.22 -13.76 3.08
N ILE A 135 -1.95 -13.55 2.75
CA ILE A 135 -0.84 -14.35 3.29
C ILE A 135 0.19 -13.34 3.82
N ARG A 136 0.66 -13.58 5.03
CA ARG A 136 1.67 -12.77 5.72
C ARG A 136 2.79 -13.69 6.11
N TYR A 137 4.01 -13.31 5.78
CA TYR A 137 5.18 -14.05 6.21
C TYR A 137 6.33 -13.10 6.49
N LEU A 138 7.17 -13.53 7.42
CA LEU A 138 8.45 -12.93 7.75
C LEU A 138 9.53 -13.75 7.05
N LEU A 139 10.59 -13.08 6.64
CA LEU A 139 11.89 -13.72 6.51
C LEU A 139 12.55 -13.56 7.88
N TRP A 140 13.01 -14.66 8.46
CA TRP A 140 13.54 -14.71 9.82
C TRP A 140 15.00 -15.15 9.79
N ASP A 141 15.86 -14.39 10.44
CA ASP A 141 17.25 -14.77 10.65
C ASP A 141 17.33 -15.70 11.86
N ARG A 142 17.65 -16.98 11.60
CA ARG A 142 17.68 -18.03 12.64
C ARG A 142 18.84 -17.84 13.60
N TYR A 143 20.00 -17.42 13.10
CA TYR A 143 21.21 -17.28 13.89
C TYR A 143 21.06 -16.13 14.90
N HIS A 144 20.67 -14.96 14.42
CA HIS A 144 20.46 -13.79 15.29
C HIS A 144 19.11 -13.81 16.01
N ASN A 145 18.20 -14.69 15.60
CA ASN A 145 16.83 -14.74 16.07
C ASN A 145 16.07 -13.41 15.87
N THR A 146 16.18 -12.81 14.68
CA THR A 146 15.58 -11.49 14.40
C THR A 146 14.78 -11.45 13.09
N VAL A 147 14.00 -10.38 12.91
CA VAL A 147 13.22 -10.16 11.69
C VAL A 147 14.13 -9.60 10.58
N PHE A 148 14.33 -10.39 9.52
CA PHE A 148 15.09 -9.96 8.34
C PHE A 148 14.27 -9.07 7.40
N GLY A 149 13.01 -9.43 7.19
CA GLY A 149 12.13 -8.76 6.25
C GLY A 149 10.72 -9.32 6.31
N LEU A 150 9.81 -8.73 5.53
CA LEU A 150 8.43 -9.19 5.52
C LEU A 150 7.75 -9.01 4.17
N VAL A 151 6.69 -9.80 3.98
CA VAL A 151 5.81 -9.71 2.83
C VAL A 151 4.34 -9.76 3.25
N GLN A 152 3.55 -8.84 2.71
CA GLN A 152 2.09 -8.87 2.77
C GLN A 152 1.54 -9.18 1.38
N LEU A 153 1.01 -10.39 1.20
CA LEU A 153 0.21 -10.73 0.03
C LEU A 153 -1.27 -10.48 0.33
N GLN A 154 -1.98 -9.95 -0.66
CA GLN A 154 -3.43 -9.77 -0.61
C GLN A 154 -4.12 -10.12 -1.95
N SER A 155 -5.45 -10.12 -1.98
CA SER A 155 -6.17 -10.20 -3.26
C SER A 155 -5.76 -9.03 -4.18
N PRO A 156 -5.48 -9.30 -5.48
CA PRO A 156 -5.24 -8.22 -6.43
C PRO A 156 -6.45 -7.31 -6.58
N VAL A 157 -6.21 -6.05 -6.93
CA VAL A 157 -7.28 -5.15 -7.36
C VAL A 157 -7.95 -5.73 -8.61
N LEU A 158 -9.28 -5.69 -8.65
CA LEU A 158 -10.05 -6.27 -9.76
C LEU A 158 -9.69 -5.63 -11.10
N HIS A 159 -9.51 -4.31 -11.13
CA HIS A 159 -9.20 -3.57 -12.34
C HIS A 159 -7.78 -2.98 -12.26
N SER A 160 -6.88 -3.48 -13.11
CA SER A 160 -5.54 -2.94 -13.32
C SER A 160 -5.23 -3.02 -14.80
N SER A 161 -5.36 -1.91 -15.52
CA SER A 161 -5.23 -1.91 -16.98
C SER A 161 -3.88 -2.48 -17.44
N ILE A 162 -2.78 -2.14 -16.76
CA ILE A 162 -1.43 -2.64 -17.07
C ILE A 162 -1.36 -4.17 -17.04
N ARG A 163 -1.85 -4.77 -15.94
CA ARG A 163 -1.81 -6.21 -15.75
C ARG A 163 -2.76 -6.88 -16.72
N ASP A 164 -3.97 -6.34 -16.83
CA ASP A 164 -5.03 -6.91 -17.65
C ASP A 164 -4.64 -6.89 -19.13
N GLU A 165 -4.01 -5.81 -19.62
CA GLU A 165 -3.45 -5.70 -20.97
C GLU A 165 -2.26 -6.67 -21.16
N TYR A 166 -1.31 -6.70 -20.23
CA TYR A 166 -0.13 -7.56 -20.32
C TYR A 166 -0.47 -9.06 -20.38
N LEU A 167 -1.46 -9.47 -19.58
CA LEU A 167 -1.95 -10.86 -19.49
C LEU A 167 -3.15 -11.15 -20.42
N GLU A 168 -3.60 -10.17 -21.20
CA GLU A 168 -4.74 -10.31 -22.12
C GLU A 168 -6.02 -10.80 -21.40
N LEU A 169 -6.26 -10.32 -20.18
CA LEU A 169 -7.39 -10.74 -19.34
C LEU A 169 -8.72 -10.19 -19.87
N LYS A 170 -9.56 -11.12 -20.33
CA LYS A 170 -10.96 -10.86 -20.71
C LYS A 170 -11.80 -10.42 -19.51
N LYS A 171 -12.82 -9.59 -19.74
CA LYS A 171 -13.62 -8.97 -18.67
C LYS A 171 -14.49 -10.00 -17.94
N GLU A 172 -14.95 -11.01 -18.66
CA GLU A 172 -15.93 -12.02 -18.25
C GLU A 172 -15.34 -13.00 -17.21
N ASP A 173 -14.09 -13.41 -17.43
CA ASP A 173 -13.37 -14.40 -16.62
C ASP A 173 -12.25 -13.80 -15.78
N LYS A 174 -12.17 -12.47 -15.72
CA LYS A 174 -11.13 -11.76 -14.97
C LYS A 174 -11.05 -12.24 -13.51
N ASP A 175 -12.18 -12.40 -12.86
CA ASP A 175 -12.21 -12.82 -11.47
C ASP A 175 -11.71 -14.26 -11.28
N TYR A 176 -11.91 -15.15 -12.27
CA TYR A 176 -11.42 -16.53 -12.23
C TYR A 176 -9.88 -16.56 -12.17
N TRP A 177 -9.22 -15.82 -13.07
CA TRP A 177 -7.77 -15.76 -13.14
C TRP A 177 -7.16 -14.98 -11.97
N LEU A 178 -7.79 -13.87 -11.56
CA LEU A 178 -7.29 -13.09 -10.42
C LEU A 178 -7.42 -13.84 -9.09
N ASN A 179 -8.42 -14.72 -8.95
CA ASN A 179 -8.51 -15.60 -7.79
C ASN A 179 -7.42 -16.69 -7.75
N GLN A 180 -6.61 -16.84 -8.79
CA GLN A 180 -5.44 -17.72 -8.85
C GLN A 180 -4.12 -16.93 -8.88
N SER A 181 -4.15 -15.70 -8.38
CA SER A 181 -2.98 -14.82 -8.21
C SER A 181 -3.06 -14.05 -6.91
N MET A 182 -1.96 -13.40 -6.52
CA MET A 182 -1.88 -12.51 -5.37
C MET A 182 -1.21 -11.18 -5.74
N TYR A 183 -1.46 -10.15 -4.93
CA TYR A 183 -0.77 -8.87 -5.01
C TYR A 183 0.09 -8.68 -3.76
N ALA A 184 1.39 -8.47 -3.93
CA ALA A 184 2.30 -8.16 -2.85
C ALA A 184 2.23 -6.67 -2.54
N GLN A 185 1.49 -6.32 -1.50
CA GLN A 185 1.33 -4.95 -1.03
C GLN A 185 2.59 -4.43 -0.32
N ARG A 186 3.31 -5.33 0.35
CA ARG A 186 4.54 -5.03 1.09
C ARG A 186 5.57 -6.08 0.75
N VAL A 187 6.75 -5.60 0.40
CA VAL A 187 7.94 -6.39 0.10
C VAL A 187 9.12 -5.54 0.51
N GLY A 188 9.88 -5.98 1.51
CA GLY A 188 11.06 -5.24 1.92
C GLY A 188 11.80 -5.91 3.08
N ALA A 189 13.10 -5.70 3.08
CA ALA A 189 13.94 -6.01 4.24
C ALA A 189 13.87 -4.87 5.25
N ILE A 190 14.10 -5.26 6.51
CA ILE A 190 14.15 -4.40 7.68
C ILE A 190 15.62 -4.07 7.96
N PRO A 191 15.94 -2.90 8.54
CA PRO A 191 17.32 -2.60 8.90
C PRO A 191 17.84 -3.54 10.00
N PRO A 192 19.14 -3.89 9.96
CA PRO A 192 20.17 -3.41 9.03
C PRO A 192 20.19 -4.16 7.67
N TYR A 193 19.40 -5.21 7.48
CA TYR A 193 19.44 -6.08 6.30
C TYR A 193 19.10 -5.37 4.97
N ASN A 194 18.36 -4.27 5.00
CA ASN A 194 18.08 -3.47 3.80
C ASN A 194 19.35 -2.89 3.15
N TYR A 195 20.36 -2.53 3.95
CA TYR A 195 21.65 -2.03 3.46
C TYR A 195 22.48 -3.13 2.77
N LEU A 196 22.24 -4.38 3.16
CA LEU A 196 22.87 -5.61 2.67
C LEU A 196 22.13 -6.24 1.48
N LEU A 197 21.37 -5.45 0.72
CA LEU A 197 20.54 -5.92 -0.41
C LEU A 197 19.52 -6.99 0.00
N GLY A 198 19.14 -7.09 1.28
CA GLY A 198 18.16 -8.06 1.76
C GLY A 198 16.79 -7.91 1.09
N GLY A 199 16.45 -6.70 0.64
CA GLY A 199 15.22 -6.45 -0.12
C GLY A 199 15.13 -7.27 -1.41
N LYS A 200 16.26 -7.68 -2.00
CA LYS A 200 16.27 -8.59 -3.15
C LYS A 200 15.87 -10.01 -2.75
N LEU A 201 16.38 -10.56 -1.65
CA LEU A 201 15.97 -11.88 -1.15
C LEU A 201 14.47 -11.89 -0.82
N VAL A 202 13.97 -10.83 -0.15
CA VAL A 202 12.55 -10.69 0.13
C VAL A 202 11.73 -10.67 -1.16
N ALA A 203 12.18 -9.97 -2.21
CA ALA A 203 11.53 -9.99 -3.51
C ALA A 203 11.62 -11.36 -4.22
N MET A 204 12.75 -12.06 -4.14
CA MET A 204 12.90 -13.41 -4.72
C MET A 204 11.93 -14.40 -4.09
N SER A 205 11.64 -14.27 -2.78
CA SER A 205 10.67 -15.15 -2.09
C SER A 205 9.29 -15.17 -2.77
N LEU A 206 8.90 -14.10 -3.47
CA LEU A 206 7.63 -14.05 -4.20
C LEU A 206 7.56 -15.06 -5.35
N ALA A 207 8.71 -15.50 -5.89
CA ALA A 207 8.78 -16.48 -6.98
C ALA A 207 8.97 -17.91 -6.49
N SER A 208 9.04 -18.17 -5.18
CA SER A 208 9.38 -19.50 -4.67
C SER A 208 8.21 -20.48 -4.73
N LYS A 209 8.54 -21.76 -4.88
CA LYS A 209 7.59 -22.88 -4.76
C LYS A 209 6.95 -22.92 -3.37
N ASP A 210 7.68 -22.57 -2.32
CA ASP A 210 7.20 -22.54 -0.93
C ASP A 210 5.98 -21.60 -0.79
N ILE A 211 6.01 -20.43 -1.44
CA ILE A 211 4.86 -19.51 -1.42
C ILE A 211 3.67 -20.08 -2.19
N ARG A 212 3.91 -20.81 -3.29
CA ARG A 212 2.84 -21.51 -4.01
C ARG A 212 2.21 -22.61 -3.16
N GLU A 213 3.01 -23.39 -2.44
CA GLU A 213 2.52 -24.43 -1.53
C GLU A 213 1.77 -23.85 -0.34
N ILE A 214 2.24 -22.74 0.25
CA ILE A 214 1.50 -22.02 1.30
C ILE A 214 0.15 -21.53 0.79
N TYR A 215 0.12 -21.00 -0.44
CA TYR A 215 -1.12 -20.56 -1.07
C TYR A 215 -2.09 -21.71 -1.30
N GLU A 216 -1.62 -22.80 -1.90
CA GLU A 216 -2.41 -23.99 -2.20
C GLU A 216 -3.00 -24.58 -0.92
N ASN A 217 -2.17 -24.81 0.10
CA ASN A 217 -2.63 -25.36 1.38
C ASN A 217 -3.66 -24.48 2.08
N LYS A 218 -3.54 -23.15 1.95
CA LYS A 218 -4.47 -22.22 2.60
C LYS A 218 -5.82 -22.12 1.90
N TYR A 219 -5.82 -22.25 0.57
CA TYR A 219 -6.99 -21.99 -0.27
C TYR A 219 -7.55 -23.22 -0.98
N LYS A 220 -6.96 -24.40 -0.81
CA LYS A 220 -7.58 -25.66 -1.22
C LYS A 220 -8.99 -25.75 -0.63
N ASP A 221 -9.90 -26.25 -1.46
CA ASP A 221 -11.31 -26.49 -1.10
C ASP A 221 -12.13 -25.26 -0.74
N ARG A 222 -11.62 -24.04 -0.95
CA ARG A 222 -12.39 -22.82 -0.71
C ARG A 222 -13.42 -22.58 -1.82
N VAL A 223 -14.64 -22.28 -1.39
CA VAL A 223 -15.73 -21.83 -2.26
C VAL A 223 -15.78 -20.30 -2.26
N THR A 224 -15.87 -19.69 -3.44
CA THR A 224 -15.96 -18.23 -3.57
C THR A 224 -17.27 -17.73 -2.99
N PHE A 225 -17.23 -16.68 -2.18
CA PHE A 225 -18.43 -16.12 -1.56
C PHE A 225 -19.46 -15.56 -2.56
N ILE A 226 -19.01 -14.90 -3.64
CA ILE A 226 -19.90 -14.18 -4.57
C ILE A 226 -20.55 -15.12 -5.60
N ARG A 227 -19.76 -16.00 -6.23
CA ARG A 227 -20.21 -16.88 -7.31
C ARG A 227 -20.48 -18.32 -6.86
N ASN A 228 -20.32 -18.61 -5.57
CA ASN A 228 -20.51 -19.94 -4.97
C ASN A 228 -19.84 -21.10 -5.74
N ARG A 229 -18.62 -20.88 -6.27
CA ARG A 229 -17.86 -21.88 -7.02
C ARG A 229 -16.56 -22.26 -6.32
N LYS A 230 -16.16 -23.52 -6.45
CA LYS A 230 -14.82 -23.98 -6.06
C LYS A 230 -13.84 -23.62 -7.18
N LEU A 231 -12.71 -23.03 -6.82
CA LEU A 231 -11.64 -22.69 -7.76
C LEU A 231 -10.41 -23.56 -7.51
N PRO A 232 -9.59 -23.86 -8.54
CA PRO A 232 -8.30 -24.48 -8.34
C PRO A 232 -7.42 -23.60 -7.43
N ALA A 233 -6.76 -24.21 -6.45
CA ALA A 233 -5.88 -23.49 -5.53
C ALA A 233 -4.48 -23.25 -6.13
N ARG A 234 -4.45 -22.83 -7.40
CA ARG A 234 -3.22 -22.53 -8.15
C ARG A 234 -2.77 -21.09 -7.86
N LEU A 235 -1.48 -20.91 -7.57
CA LEU A 235 -0.84 -19.59 -7.59
C LEU A 235 -0.07 -19.43 -8.89
N LEU A 236 -0.68 -18.77 -9.88
CA LEU A 236 -0.14 -18.63 -11.23
C LEU A 236 0.87 -17.47 -11.34
N PHE A 237 0.63 -16.38 -10.60
CA PHE A 237 1.52 -15.22 -10.58
C PHE A 237 1.31 -14.37 -9.33
N ILE A 238 2.33 -13.58 -8.99
CA ILE A 238 2.21 -12.48 -8.04
C ILE A 238 2.48 -11.16 -8.77
N THR A 239 1.70 -10.14 -8.47
CA THR A 239 2.00 -8.76 -8.92
C THR A 239 2.41 -7.88 -7.76
N THR A 240 3.20 -6.86 -8.02
CA THR A 240 3.52 -5.82 -7.04
C THR A 240 3.65 -4.46 -7.72
N THR A 241 3.58 -3.41 -6.92
CA THR A 241 3.99 -2.07 -7.35
C THR A 241 5.11 -1.56 -6.47
N SER A 242 6.08 -0.90 -7.07
CA SER A 242 7.11 -0.15 -6.35
C SER A 242 6.57 1.16 -5.79
N ALA A 243 7.30 1.74 -4.85
CA ALA A 243 6.90 2.98 -4.17
C ALA A 243 6.92 4.22 -5.08
N TYR A 244 8.04 4.43 -5.78
CA TYR A 244 8.40 5.69 -6.45
C TYR A 244 9.06 5.43 -7.81
N GLY A 245 8.27 5.21 -8.87
CA GLY A 245 8.83 4.81 -10.17
C GLY A 245 9.36 3.36 -10.16
N LYS A 246 10.42 3.02 -10.90
CA LYS A 246 10.99 1.65 -10.90
C LYS A 246 11.65 1.29 -9.57
N GLY A 247 11.38 0.08 -9.07
CA GLY A 247 11.89 -0.40 -7.79
C GLY A 247 13.16 -1.23 -7.97
N THR A 248 14.28 -0.76 -7.43
CA THR A 248 15.59 -1.42 -7.60
C THR A 248 15.66 -2.86 -7.07
N ILE A 249 14.83 -3.21 -6.08
CA ILE A 249 14.76 -4.58 -5.55
C ILE A 249 14.09 -5.57 -6.51
N TYR A 250 13.33 -5.07 -7.49
CA TYR A 250 12.65 -5.87 -8.51
C TYR A 250 13.40 -5.90 -9.84
N GLU A 251 14.44 -5.06 -9.98
CA GLU A 251 15.26 -4.93 -11.18
C GLU A 251 16.48 -5.86 -11.09
N ARG A 252 16.88 -6.42 -12.24
CA ARG A 252 18.01 -7.37 -12.34
C ARG A 252 17.86 -8.53 -11.34
N LEU A 253 16.62 -8.94 -11.07
CA LEU A 253 16.29 -10.05 -10.20
C LEU A 253 16.28 -11.34 -11.03
N LYS A 254 17.45 -11.98 -11.14
CA LYS A 254 17.66 -13.18 -11.95
C LYS A 254 18.06 -14.36 -11.07
N TYR A 255 17.66 -15.56 -11.50
CA TYR A 255 18.13 -16.84 -10.97
C TYR A 255 18.25 -17.84 -12.12
N ASN A 256 19.38 -18.56 -12.21
CA ASN A 256 19.71 -19.47 -13.31
C ASN A 256 19.43 -18.89 -14.71
N GLY A 257 19.89 -17.66 -14.94
CA GLY A 257 19.74 -16.94 -16.22
C GLY A 257 18.34 -16.37 -16.49
N LYS A 258 17.32 -16.72 -15.69
CA LYS A 258 15.93 -16.31 -15.89
C LYS A 258 15.56 -15.10 -15.02
N ASN A 259 14.72 -14.21 -15.55
CA ASN A 259 14.15 -13.12 -14.78
C ASN A 259 13.03 -13.64 -13.87
N LEU A 260 13.15 -13.44 -12.57
CA LEU A 260 12.10 -13.77 -11.59
C LEU A 260 11.00 -12.69 -11.55
N SER A 261 11.34 -11.47 -11.95
CA SER A 261 10.46 -10.30 -11.95
C SER A 261 10.45 -9.67 -13.35
N ILE A 262 9.26 -9.40 -13.87
CA ILE A 262 9.03 -8.81 -15.19
C ILE A 262 8.40 -7.43 -14.97
N PHE A 263 9.05 -6.36 -15.46
CA PHE A 263 8.43 -5.03 -15.48
C PHE A 263 7.36 -4.99 -16.57
N ILE A 264 6.12 -4.70 -16.18
CA ILE A 264 4.97 -4.73 -17.11
C ILE A 264 4.40 -3.34 -17.42
N GLY A 265 4.91 -2.27 -16.80
CA GLY A 265 4.53 -0.89 -17.12
C GLY A 265 4.34 0.00 -15.89
N TYR A 266 3.75 1.18 -16.11
CA TYR A 266 3.52 2.19 -15.08
C TYR A 266 2.03 2.39 -14.77
N THR A 267 1.71 2.55 -13.48
CA THR A 267 0.37 2.96 -13.05
C THR A 267 0.03 4.36 -13.48
N LYS A 268 -1.26 4.62 -13.71
CA LYS A 268 -1.79 5.97 -13.97
C LYS A 268 -1.75 6.90 -12.74
N GLY A 269 -1.55 6.34 -11.53
CA GLY A 269 -1.45 7.13 -10.30
C GLY A 269 -2.81 7.66 -9.82
N SER A 270 -3.81 6.77 -9.74
CA SER A 270 -5.12 7.05 -9.16
C SER A 270 -5.22 6.45 -7.76
N GLY A 271 -5.79 7.18 -6.80
CA GLY A 271 -5.93 6.70 -5.42
C GLY A 271 -6.42 7.79 -4.49
N THR A 272 -6.52 7.49 -3.20
CA THR A 272 -7.13 8.39 -2.21
C THR A 272 -6.22 8.74 -1.05
N PHE A 273 -4.91 8.44 -1.14
CA PHE A 273 -4.00 8.65 -0.01
C PHE A 273 -3.76 10.14 0.29
N HIS A 274 -3.90 11.00 -0.72
CA HIS A 274 -3.72 12.45 -0.62
C HIS A 274 -4.96 13.14 0.00
N ILE A 275 -5.96 12.37 0.43
CA ILE A 275 -7.13 12.86 1.16
C ILE A 275 -7.03 12.34 2.60
N PRO A 276 -6.66 13.20 3.55
CA PRO A 276 -6.65 12.87 4.99
C PRO A 276 -7.98 12.29 5.46
N ASP A 277 -7.95 11.49 6.53
CA ASP A 277 -9.17 10.81 6.99
C ASP A 277 -10.22 11.83 7.51
N GLU A 278 -9.79 12.93 8.11
CA GLU A 278 -10.69 13.99 8.59
C GLU A 278 -11.40 14.70 7.43
N LEU A 279 -10.63 15.15 6.43
CA LEU A 279 -11.17 15.75 5.21
C LEU A 279 -12.15 14.79 4.53
N TYR A 280 -11.80 13.50 4.47
CA TYR A 280 -12.72 12.49 3.93
C TYR A 280 -14.04 12.40 4.70
N GLU A 281 -14.03 12.41 6.03
CA GLU A 281 -15.28 12.40 6.81
C GLU A 281 -16.09 13.70 6.63
N LYS A 282 -15.45 14.86 6.46
CA LYS A 282 -16.13 16.12 6.08
C LYS A 282 -16.81 16.00 4.70
N LEU A 283 -16.13 15.43 3.70
CA LEU A 283 -16.73 15.14 2.39
C LEU A 283 -17.94 14.19 2.50
N LEU A 284 -17.88 13.18 3.38
CA LEU A 284 -19.03 12.29 3.61
C LEU A 284 -20.21 13.02 4.25
N LYS A 285 -19.97 13.92 5.21
CA LYS A 285 -21.03 14.75 5.81
C LYS A 285 -21.69 15.63 4.74
N TYR A 286 -20.90 16.29 3.91
CA TYR A 286 -21.38 17.10 2.79
C TYR A 286 -22.25 16.28 1.83
N LEU A 287 -21.78 15.11 1.37
CA LEU A 287 -22.58 14.24 0.51
C LEU A 287 -23.93 13.82 1.15
N ARG A 288 -23.97 13.57 2.47
CA ARG A 288 -25.23 13.25 3.17
C ARG A 288 -26.20 14.42 3.18
N LEU A 289 -25.70 15.66 3.29
CA LEU A 289 -26.55 16.86 3.23
C LEU A 289 -27.20 17.02 1.85
N LEU A 290 -26.53 16.56 0.79
CA LEU A 290 -27.07 16.46 -0.57
C LEU A 290 -27.98 15.24 -0.79
N GLY A 291 -28.24 14.43 0.23
CA GLY A 291 -29.04 13.19 0.11
C GLY A 291 -28.30 12.02 -0.57
N ILE A 292 -26.98 12.11 -0.77
CA ILE A 292 -26.20 11.07 -1.44
C ILE A 292 -25.86 9.96 -0.44
N ASN A 293 -26.12 8.71 -0.82
CA ASN A 293 -25.80 7.54 0.00
C ASN A 293 -24.27 7.39 0.15
N THR A 294 -23.80 7.48 1.38
CA THR A 294 -22.39 7.35 1.77
C THR A 294 -22.04 6.02 2.44
N LYS A 295 -22.97 5.05 2.47
CA LYS A 295 -22.74 3.72 3.04
C LYS A 295 -21.46 3.10 2.46
N ARG A 296 -20.63 2.56 3.36
CA ARG A 296 -19.37 1.87 3.09
C ARG A 296 -19.51 0.40 3.45
N GLY A 297 -18.57 -0.42 2.97
CA GLY A 297 -18.47 -1.83 3.33
C GLY A 297 -18.93 -2.77 2.22
N TYR A 298 -19.14 -4.03 2.61
CA TYR A 298 -19.53 -5.09 1.69
C TYR A 298 -20.83 -4.76 0.95
N GLY A 299 -20.94 -5.20 -0.31
CA GLY A 299 -22.11 -4.93 -1.17
C GLY A 299 -22.16 -3.53 -1.80
N THR A 300 -21.23 -2.63 -1.47
CA THR A 300 -21.22 -1.27 -2.04
C THR A 300 -20.47 -1.16 -3.37
N GLY A 301 -19.95 -2.28 -3.91
CA GLY A 301 -19.18 -2.32 -5.15
C GLY A 301 -17.71 -1.89 -5.00
N PRO A 302 -16.89 -2.06 -6.05
CA PRO A 302 -15.43 -1.85 -5.98
C PRO A 302 -15.06 -0.37 -5.74
N SER A 303 -13.94 -0.07 -5.10
CA SER A 303 -13.39 1.30 -5.00
C SER A 303 -14.37 2.36 -4.42
N ARG A 304 -15.26 1.97 -3.48
CA ARG A 304 -16.29 2.85 -2.92
C ARG A 304 -15.76 4.19 -2.38
N LYS A 305 -14.63 4.19 -1.66
CA LYS A 305 -13.99 5.41 -1.14
C LYS A 305 -13.62 6.38 -2.28
N LEU A 306 -12.98 5.86 -3.33
CA LEU A 306 -12.61 6.63 -4.52
C LEU A 306 -13.84 7.23 -5.22
N ARG A 307 -14.92 6.44 -5.38
CA ARG A 307 -16.17 6.95 -5.98
C ARG A 307 -16.86 8.03 -5.14
N LEU A 308 -16.86 7.89 -3.82
CA LEU A 308 -17.45 8.91 -2.93
C LEU A 308 -16.65 10.22 -2.98
N ILE A 309 -15.32 10.14 -2.94
CA ILE A 309 -14.46 11.33 -3.10
C ILE A 309 -14.68 11.96 -4.47
N SER A 310 -14.70 11.16 -5.54
CA SER A 310 -14.93 11.65 -6.90
C SER A 310 -16.29 12.35 -7.02
N ARG A 311 -17.32 11.80 -6.35
CA ARG A 311 -18.64 12.42 -6.30
C ARG A 311 -18.59 13.74 -5.53
N ALA A 312 -17.95 13.78 -4.37
CA ALA A 312 -17.84 15.02 -3.58
C ALA A 312 -17.12 16.13 -4.36
N PHE A 313 -16.04 15.80 -5.08
CA PHE A 313 -15.34 16.77 -5.92
C PHE A 313 -16.20 17.29 -7.08
N TYR A 314 -17.00 16.42 -7.68
CA TYR A 314 -17.93 16.82 -8.72
C TYR A 314 -18.97 17.83 -8.19
N GLU A 315 -19.59 17.53 -7.04
CA GLU A 315 -20.59 18.42 -6.41
C GLU A 315 -19.98 19.75 -5.97
N LEU A 316 -18.74 19.74 -5.45
CA LEU A 316 -17.98 20.95 -5.09
C LEU A 316 -17.48 21.76 -6.31
N GLY A 317 -17.81 21.35 -7.54
CA GLY A 317 -17.46 22.09 -8.76
C GLY A 317 -16.02 21.89 -9.26
N PHE A 318 -15.27 20.91 -8.74
CA PHE A 318 -13.96 20.53 -9.27
C PHE A 318 -14.11 19.68 -10.55
N LYS A 319 -14.52 20.33 -11.64
CA LYS A 319 -14.73 19.69 -12.96
C LYS A 319 -13.45 19.80 -13.79
N SER A 320 -12.91 18.66 -14.22
CA SER A 320 -11.78 18.59 -15.16
C SER A 320 -12.27 18.25 -16.56
N ASN A 321 -11.69 18.89 -17.58
CA ASN A 321 -12.06 18.74 -18.99
C ASN A 321 -11.84 17.32 -19.54
N ASN A 322 -10.99 16.51 -18.88
CA ASN A 322 -10.67 15.14 -19.30
C ASN A 322 -11.17 14.07 -18.31
N GLY A 323 -12.01 14.45 -17.35
CA GLY A 323 -12.53 13.57 -16.30
C GLY A 323 -11.50 13.15 -15.24
N LYS A 324 -10.24 13.58 -15.34
CA LYS A 324 -9.21 13.37 -14.32
C LYS A 324 -9.24 14.56 -13.36
N THR A 325 -9.94 14.38 -12.25
CA THR A 325 -9.92 15.33 -11.14
C THR A 325 -8.83 14.95 -10.14
N PHE A 326 -8.83 15.58 -8.96
CA PHE A 326 -7.93 15.29 -7.84
C PHE A 326 -7.77 13.79 -7.48
N ILE A 327 -8.67 12.91 -7.93
CA ILE A 327 -8.51 11.45 -7.84
C ILE A 327 -7.20 10.92 -8.44
N TYR A 328 -6.70 11.59 -9.48
CA TYR A 328 -5.42 11.27 -10.10
C TYR A 328 -4.31 12.11 -9.45
N HIS A 329 -3.57 11.49 -8.54
CA HIS A 329 -2.39 12.09 -7.91
C HIS A 329 -1.15 12.06 -8.81
N ASN A 330 -1.23 11.42 -9.99
CA ASN A 330 -0.21 11.38 -11.03
C ASN A 330 1.16 10.82 -10.60
N ILE A 331 1.22 10.14 -9.46
CA ILE A 331 2.41 9.39 -9.03
C ILE A 331 2.39 8.02 -9.70
N LYS A 332 3.26 7.85 -10.70
CA LYS A 332 3.40 6.60 -11.45
C LYS A 332 4.29 5.62 -10.68
N ARG A 333 3.76 4.42 -10.42
CA ARG A 333 4.48 3.30 -9.80
C ARG A 333 4.82 2.27 -10.85
N GLY A 334 6.02 1.70 -10.77
CA GLY A 334 6.38 0.57 -11.60
C GLY A 334 5.59 -0.67 -11.19
N CYS A 335 5.01 -1.37 -12.15
CA CYS A 335 4.29 -2.61 -11.92
C CYS A 335 5.16 -3.80 -12.36
N TYR A 336 5.23 -4.81 -11.50
CA TYR A 336 6.05 -5.99 -11.71
C TYR A 336 5.21 -7.25 -11.56
N LEU A 337 5.51 -8.24 -12.40
CA LEU A 337 4.89 -9.56 -12.40
C LEU A 337 5.95 -10.63 -12.12
N PHE A 338 5.63 -11.51 -11.17
CA PHE A 338 6.40 -12.69 -10.79
C PHE A 338 5.63 -13.92 -11.29
N PRO A 339 6.00 -14.50 -12.45
CA PRO A 339 5.29 -15.65 -12.98
C PRO A 339 5.70 -16.91 -12.22
N HIS A 340 4.73 -17.72 -11.79
CA HIS A 340 5.04 -19.06 -11.26
C HIS A 340 5.03 -20.14 -12.34
N ALA A 341 4.41 -19.88 -13.50
CA ALA A 341 4.37 -20.79 -14.64
C ALA A 341 5.14 -20.23 -15.84
N LYS A 342 5.84 -21.09 -16.58
CA LYS A 342 6.56 -20.77 -17.82
C LYS A 342 5.57 -20.36 -18.92
N ASN A 343 4.50 -21.13 -19.06
CA ASN A 343 3.43 -20.98 -20.04
C ASN A 343 2.27 -20.11 -19.50
N LEU A 344 2.53 -19.14 -18.61
CA LEU A 344 1.49 -18.37 -17.90
C LEU A 344 0.42 -17.76 -18.84
N LYS A 345 0.84 -17.18 -19.96
CA LYS A 345 -0.09 -16.58 -20.93
C LYS A 345 -1.00 -17.63 -21.59
N GLU A 346 -0.45 -18.80 -21.91
CA GLU A 346 -1.21 -19.91 -22.50
C GLU A 346 -2.19 -20.50 -21.49
N VAL A 347 -1.79 -20.64 -20.22
CA VAL A 347 -2.69 -21.05 -19.13
C VAL A 347 -3.89 -20.11 -19.06
N ILE A 348 -3.68 -18.79 -19.11
CA ILE A 348 -4.77 -17.80 -19.03
C ILE A 348 -5.63 -17.81 -20.31
N LYS A 349 -5.02 -17.93 -21.48
CA LYS A 349 -5.72 -17.83 -22.77
C LYS A 349 -6.51 -19.08 -23.11
N ASN A 350 -5.92 -20.25 -22.86
CA ASN A 350 -6.40 -21.54 -23.32
C ASN A 350 -6.79 -22.50 -22.16
N ASN A 351 -6.63 -22.08 -20.90
CA ASN A 351 -6.90 -22.90 -19.72
C ASN A 351 -6.17 -24.26 -19.72
N VAL A 352 -4.93 -24.28 -20.23
CA VAL A 352 -4.02 -25.44 -20.16
C VAL A 352 -3.39 -25.57 -18.78
N GLU A 353 -2.78 -26.71 -18.50
CA GLU A 353 -2.08 -26.94 -17.23
C GLU A 353 -0.79 -26.09 -17.13
N PRO A 354 -0.50 -25.52 -15.94
CA PRO A 354 0.67 -24.68 -15.74
C PRO A 354 1.97 -25.48 -15.60
N GLU A 355 2.96 -25.12 -16.41
CA GLU A 355 4.33 -25.59 -16.29
C GLU A 355 5.10 -24.75 -15.26
N TYR A 356 5.12 -25.21 -14.02
CA TYR A 356 5.67 -24.42 -12.92
C TYR A 356 7.20 -24.27 -12.93
N TYR A 357 7.66 -23.11 -12.44
CA TYR A 357 8.99 -22.97 -11.84
C TYR A 357 8.98 -23.58 -10.43
N ASN A 358 9.93 -24.46 -10.13
CA ASN A 358 9.99 -25.22 -8.88
C ASN A 358 11.18 -24.83 -7.97
N TYR A 359 11.63 -23.57 -8.08
CA TYR A 359 12.71 -23.04 -7.24
C TYR A 359 12.22 -22.89 -5.80
N THR A 360 12.98 -23.42 -4.86
CA THR A 360 12.76 -23.29 -3.42
C THR A 360 13.28 -21.95 -2.90
N PHE A 361 12.77 -21.51 -1.76
CA PHE A 361 13.29 -20.33 -1.08
C PHE A 361 14.75 -20.53 -0.64
N ARG A 362 15.13 -21.76 -0.26
CA ARG A 362 16.51 -22.07 0.15
C ARG A 362 17.50 -21.81 -0.98
N GLU A 363 17.19 -22.24 -2.20
CA GLU A 363 18.01 -21.95 -3.39
C GLU A 363 18.18 -20.44 -3.63
N PHE A 364 17.12 -19.66 -3.43
CA PHE A 364 17.18 -18.20 -3.56
C PHE A 364 18.02 -17.55 -2.45
N TYR A 365 17.92 -18.05 -1.22
CA TYR A 365 18.77 -17.61 -0.11
C TYR A 365 20.24 -17.87 -0.42
N GLU A 366 20.61 -19.09 -0.82
CA GLU A 366 22.01 -19.45 -1.10
C GLU A 366 22.60 -18.63 -2.26
N TYR A 367 21.78 -18.40 -3.30
CA TYR A 367 22.17 -17.52 -4.39
C TYR A 367 22.36 -16.08 -3.92
N TRP A 368 21.40 -15.52 -3.19
CA TRP A 368 21.49 -14.15 -2.67
C TRP A 368 22.70 -13.98 -1.74
N TYR A 369 22.96 -14.98 -0.89
CA TYR A 369 24.07 -14.99 0.06
C TYR A 369 25.40 -14.82 -0.67
N LYS A 370 25.70 -15.72 -1.62
CA LYS A 370 26.95 -15.69 -2.40
C LYS A 370 27.02 -14.49 -3.35
N ARG A 371 25.94 -14.20 -4.06
CA ARG A 371 25.93 -13.20 -5.13
C ARG A 371 25.90 -11.76 -4.64
N TRP A 372 25.23 -11.53 -3.51
CA TRP A 372 24.90 -10.18 -3.05
C TRP A 372 25.31 -9.92 -1.61
N LEU A 373 25.00 -10.79 -0.63
CA LEU A 373 25.27 -10.50 0.78
C LEU A 373 26.76 -10.26 1.05
N ILE A 374 27.59 -11.28 0.83
CA ILE A 374 29.03 -11.23 1.15
C ILE A 374 29.75 -10.12 0.37
N PRO A 375 29.61 -10.00 -0.96
CA PRO A 375 30.25 -8.90 -1.68
C PRO A 375 29.69 -7.51 -1.31
N ARG A 376 28.50 -7.41 -0.73
CA ARG A 376 27.92 -6.13 -0.32
C ARG A 376 28.41 -5.72 1.07
N SER A 377 28.52 -6.65 2.01
CA SER A 377 28.98 -6.36 3.37
C SER A 377 30.42 -5.85 3.39
N GLU A 378 31.27 -6.34 2.48
CA GLU A 378 32.65 -5.85 2.31
C GLU A 378 32.69 -4.44 1.70
N ARG A 379 31.90 -4.18 0.66
CA ARG A 379 31.94 -2.90 -0.09
C ARG A 379 31.17 -1.75 0.55
N ASN A 380 30.23 -2.03 1.45
CA ASN A 380 29.41 -1.02 2.07
C ASN A 380 29.23 -1.36 3.55
N LEU A 381 29.73 -0.48 4.41
CA LEU A 381 29.69 -0.61 5.86
C LEU A 381 28.58 0.23 6.49
N GLU A 382 27.67 0.81 5.70
CA GLU A 382 26.57 1.64 6.24
C GLU A 382 25.63 0.83 7.13
N TRP A 383 25.49 -0.47 6.86
CA TRP A 383 24.70 -1.38 7.70
C TRP A 383 25.18 -1.37 9.15
N LYS A 384 26.49 -1.24 9.40
CA LYS A 384 27.08 -1.17 10.75
C LYS A 384 26.62 0.07 11.54
N LYS A 385 26.24 1.13 10.85
CA LYS A 385 25.82 2.41 11.46
C LYS A 385 24.38 2.40 11.94
N PHE A 386 23.58 1.40 11.56
CA PHE A 386 22.19 1.33 12.03
C PHE A 386 22.17 1.02 13.52
N ASN A 387 21.59 1.92 14.31
CA ASN A 387 21.35 1.73 15.74
C ASN A 387 19.85 1.54 15.98
N LEU A 388 19.47 0.43 16.62
CA LEU A 388 18.07 0.09 16.85
C LEU A 388 17.37 1.07 17.80
N ASN A 389 18.05 1.48 18.86
CA ASN A 389 17.49 2.37 19.88
C ASN A 389 17.25 3.77 19.30
N ASP A 390 18.21 4.30 18.54
CA ASP A 390 18.05 5.57 17.82
C ASP A 390 16.85 5.52 16.87
N TYR A 391 16.72 4.41 16.12
CA TYR A 391 15.58 4.23 15.22
C TYR A 391 14.23 4.17 15.97
N ILE A 392 14.16 3.48 17.11
CA ILE A 392 12.94 3.42 17.94
C ILE A 392 12.61 4.83 18.46
N ASN A 393 13.61 5.56 18.96
CA ASN A 393 13.45 6.94 19.42
C ASN A 393 12.95 7.86 18.30
N ASP A 394 13.48 7.75 17.08
CA ASP A 394 13.02 8.51 15.92
C ASP A 394 11.55 8.23 15.56
N VAL A 395 11.11 6.98 15.72
CA VAL A 395 9.70 6.61 15.52
C VAL A 395 8.82 7.25 16.59
N LEU A 396 9.26 7.26 17.86
CA LEU A 396 8.53 7.89 18.96
C LEU A 396 8.47 9.42 18.81
N ASN A 397 9.57 10.04 18.37
CA ASN A 397 9.62 11.47 18.10
C ASN A 397 8.65 11.87 16.97
N GLN A 398 8.62 11.12 15.87
CA GLN A 398 7.64 11.32 14.79
C GLN A 398 6.18 11.26 15.29
N ILE A 399 5.87 10.37 16.24
CA ILE A 399 4.53 10.29 16.85
C ILE A 399 4.19 11.57 17.62
N ASN A 400 5.16 12.16 18.32
CA ASN A 400 4.97 13.39 19.07
C ASN A 400 4.85 14.61 18.14
N ASP A 401 5.64 14.68 17.08
CA ASP A 401 5.59 15.77 16.08
C ASP A 401 4.29 15.77 15.26
N ALA A 402 3.69 14.60 15.05
CA ALA A 402 2.35 14.49 14.47
C ALA A 402 1.28 15.29 15.26
N LYS A 403 1.51 15.57 16.55
CA LYS A 403 0.62 16.47 17.32
C LYS A 403 0.80 17.94 16.95
N LYS A 404 1.95 18.39 16.47
CA LYS A 404 2.16 19.80 16.12
C LYS A 404 1.66 20.09 14.70
N GLU A 405 2.04 19.28 13.72
CA GLU A 405 1.76 19.54 12.30
C GLU A 405 0.29 19.38 11.88
N ILE A 406 -0.44 18.45 12.53
CA ILE A 406 -1.85 18.20 12.23
C ILE A 406 -2.73 19.30 12.83
N TYR A 407 -2.41 19.81 14.03
CA TYR A 407 -3.17 20.86 14.69
C TYR A 407 -2.93 22.25 14.09
N THR A 408 -1.73 22.56 13.57
CA THR A 408 -1.52 23.82 12.81
C THR A 408 -2.35 23.92 11.52
N SER A 409 -2.84 22.80 10.99
CA SER A 409 -3.82 22.81 9.88
C SER A 409 -5.25 23.12 10.32
N LEU A 410 -5.57 22.91 11.60
CA LEU A 410 -6.92 23.07 12.15
C LEU A 410 -7.13 24.49 12.67
N ASP A 411 -6.15 25.06 13.38
CA ASP A 411 -6.31 26.34 14.05
C ASP A 411 -6.47 27.52 13.05
N LYS A 412 -5.83 27.43 11.88
CA LYS A 412 -6.00 28.43 10.80
C LYS A 412 -7.36 28.39 10.11
N VAL A 413 -8.14 27.33 10.30
CA VAL A 413 -9.51 27.21 9.75
C VAL A 413 -10.54 27.61 10.82
N SER A 414 -10.25 27.40 12.11
CA SER A 414 -11.09 27.89 13.21
C SER A 414 -10.91 29.37 13.54
N GLU A 415 -9.79 30.00 13.15
CA GLU A 415 -9.66 31.48 13.22
C GLU A 415 -10.48 32.22 12.15
N LEU A 416 -11.19 31.48 11.28
CA LEU A 416 -12.13 32.00 10.28
C LEU A 416 -13.60 31.62 10.57
N THR A 417 -13.89 31.05 11.74
CA THR A 417 -15.26 30.94 12.29
C THR A 417 -15.53 32.10 13.23
#